data_AF-A0A8S3ALH4-F1
#
_entry.id   AF-A0A8S3ALH4-F1
#
_cell.length_a   1.000
_cell.length_b   1.000
_cell.length_c   1.000
_cell.angle_alpha   90.00
_cell.angle_beta   90.00
_cell.angle_gamma   90.00
#
_symmetry.space_group_name_H-M   'P 1'
#
loop_
_entity.id
_entity.type
_entity.pdbx_description
1 polymer ?
#
loop_
_entity_poly.entity_id
_entity_poly.type
_entity_poly.pdbx_seq_one_letter_code
_entity_poly.pdbx_strand_id
1 'polypeptide(L)' 'LIYVDLDSRLLTWYRQKRTAPGSTTTPITDIRKEKVTFRYLQRRGRQISQELNHPCPSSKWFGRFLVRHRLSLQRPKRQQ' A
#
# COMPACT_ATOMS: atom_id res chain seq x y z
N LEU A 1 12.55 -14.31 8.07
CA LEU A 1 11.48 -13.32 8.35
C LEU A 1 10.15 -13.93 7.90
N ILE A 2 9.15 -14.08 8.78
CA ILE A 2 7.88 -14.78 8.47
C ILE A 2 7.05 -14.11 7.35
N TYR A 3 7.41 -12.89 6.93
CA TYR A 3 6.62 -12.06 6.02
C TYR A 3 7.37 -11.59 4.76
N VAL A 4 8.44 -12.26 4.33
CA VAL A 4 9.23 -11.81 3.17
C VAL A 4 8.39 -11.78 1.90
N ASP A 5 7.63 -12.85 1.63
CA ASP A 5 6.80 -12.94 0.41
C ASP A 5 5.63 -11.95 0.44
N LEU A 6 5.02 -11.77 1.61
CA LEU A 6 4.00 -10.76 1.83
C LEU A 6 4.54 -9.35 1.62
N ASP A 7 5.73 -9.05 2.14
CA ASP A 7 6.37 -7.75 2.06
C ASP A 7 6.63 -7.36 0.59
N SER A 8 7.19 -8.28 -0.19
CA SER A 8 7.43 -8.09 -1.63
C SER A 8 6.13 -7.95 -2.42
N ARG A 9 5.13 -8.83 -2.23
CA ARG A 9 3.84 -8.74 -2.94
C ARG A 9 3.07 -7.47 -2.61
N LEU A 10 3.03 -7.09 -1.32
CA LEU A 10 2.34 -5.89 -0.87
C LEU A 10 3.04 -4.62 -1.38
N LEU A 11 4.38 -4.62 -1.46
CA LEU A 11 5.14 -3.53 -2.06
C LEU A 11 4.84 -3.38 -3.56
N THR A 12 4.87 -4.47 -4.31
CA THR A 12 4.55 -4.47 -5.76
C THR A 12 3.16 -3.93 -6.00
N TRP A 13 2.17 -4.43 -5.25
CA TRP A 13 0.80 -3.91 -5.32
C TRP A 13 0.72 -2.41 -4.98
N TYR A 14 1.39 -1.99 -3.90
CA TYR A 14 1.36 -0.58 -3.47
C TYR A 14 1.96 0.34 -4.55
N ARG A 15 3.05 -0.09 -5.18
CA ARG A 15 3.68 0.64 -6.29
C ARG A 15 2.75 0.70 -7.49
N GLN A 16 2.23 -0.44 -7.96
CA GLN A 16 1.26 -0.50 -9.07
C GLN A 16 0.02 0.37 -8.85
N LYS A 17 -0.48 0.48 -7.62
CA LYS A 17 -1.59 1.38 -7.30
C LYS A 17 -1.23 2.86 -7.36
N ARG A 18 0.05 3.23 -7.21
CA ARG A 18 0.53 4.62 -7.32
C ARG A 18 1.06 4.97 -8.71
N THR A 19 1.65 4.02 -9.43
CA THR A 19 1.99 4.09 -10.84
C THR A 19 0.83 3.52 -11.64
N ALA A 20 -0.15 4.35 -11.96
CA ALA A 20 -1.27 3.93 -12.82
C ALA A 20 -0.75 3.27 -14.12
N PRO A 21 -1.40 2.20 -14.62
CA PRO A 21 -1.09 1.59 -15.91
C PRO A 21 -1.72 2.43 -17.03
N GLY A 22 -1.15 3.60 -17.30
CA GLY A 22 -1.74 4.54 -18.25
C GLY A 22 -0.88 5.79 -18.46
N SER A 23 0.43 5.62 -18.66
CA SER A 23 1.24 6.67 -19.28
C SER A 23 0.92 6.72 -20.78
N THR A 24 -0.30 7.17 -21.10
CA THR A 24 -0.54 7.88 -22.36
C THR A 24 -0.51 9.36 -22.00
N THR A 25 0.58 9.98 -22.42
CA THR A 25 0.85 11.41 -22.55
C THR A 25 -0.39 12.30 -22.38
N THR A 26 -0.67 12.79 -21.17
CA THR A 26 -1.51 13.97 -20.96
C THR A 26 -0.94 14.77 -19.78
N PRO A 27 -0.77 16.09 -19.93
CA PRO A 27 -0.20 16.93 -18.89
C PRO A 27 -1.26 17.23 -17.81
N ILE A 28 -0.83 17.10 -16.56
CA ILE A 28 -1.28 17.93 -15.42
C ILE A 28 -2.76 18.29 -15.43
N THR A 29 -3.64 17.35 -15.10
CA THR A 29 -4.90 17.65 -14.41
C THR A 29 -5.30 16.42 -13.60
N ASP A 30 -5.37 16.59 -12.28
CA ASP A 30 -6.15 15.77 -11.35
C ASP A 30 -6.15 14.25 -11.60
N ILE A 31 -4.96 13.63 -11.61
CA ILE A 31 -4.88 12.18 -11.41
C ILE A 31 -5.42 11.96 -9.99
N ARG A 32 -6.67 11.51 -9.88
CA ARG A 32 -7.26 10.88 -8.70
C ARG A 32 -6.39 9.67 -8.35
N LYS A 33 -5.22 9.92 -7.74
CA LYS A 33 -4.37 8.92 -7.12
C LYS A 33 -5.26 8.25 -6.10
N GLU A 34 -5.69 7.01 -6.39
CA GLU A 34 -6.49 6.22 -5.48
C GLU A 34 -5.83 6.30 -4.10
N LYS A 35 -6.55 6.87 -3.13
CA LYS A 35 -6.01 7.16 -1.80
C LYS A 35 -5.73 5.84 -1.10
N VAL A 36 -4.49 5.36 -1.15
CA VAL A 36 -4.08 4.24 -0.30
C VAL A 36 -4.03 4.74 1.13
N THR A 37 -5.13 4.51 1.85
CA THR A 37 -5.23 4.75 3.30
C THR A 37 -4.61 3.58 4.06
N PHE A 38 -4.30 3.77 5.35
CA PHE A 38 -3.79 2.69 6.20
C PHE A 38 -4.76 1.51 6.27
N ARG A 39 -6.07 1.77 6.38
CA ARG A 39 -7.10 0.72 6.39
C ARG A 39 -7.11 -0.07 5.08
N TYR A 40 -6.93 0.59 3.94
CA TYR A 40 -6.90 -0.08 2.65
C TYR A 40 -5.64 -0.96 2.48
N LEU A 41 -4.48 -0.45 2.91
CA LEU A 41 -3.25 -1.22 2.99
C LEU A 41 -3.41 -2.48 3.86
N GLN A 42 -4.00 -2.34 5.04
CA GLN A 42 -4.26 -3.46 5.95
C GLN A 42 -5.19 -4.49 5.33
N ARG A 43 -6.29 -4.05 4.70
CA ARG A 43 -7.24 -4.94 4.03
C ARG A 43 -6.55 -5.76 2.93
N ARG A 44 -5.76 -5.10 2.08
CA ARG A 44 -5.03 -5.80 1.01
C ARG A 44 -3.96 -6.74 1.56
N GLY A 45 -3.20 -6.31 2.56
CA GLY A 45 -2.19 -7.16 3.20
C GLY A 45 -2.78 -8.40 3.86
N ARG A 46 -3.98 -8.31 4.44
CA ARG A 46 -4.70 -9.50 4.95
C ARG A 46 -5.10 -10.45 3.82
N GLN A 47 -5.59 -9.95 2.70
CA GLN A 47 -5.93 -10.78 1.53
C GLN A 47 -4.69 -11.52 1.02
N ILE A 48 -3.58 -10.80 0.79
CA ILE A 48 -2.33 -11.42 0.32
C ILE A 48 -1.80 -12.42 1.36
N SER A 49 -1.94 -12.13 2.66
CA SER A 49 -1.56 -13.08 3.72
C SER A 49 -2.37 -14.37 3.65
N GLN A 50 -3.68 -14.29 3.38
CA GLN A 50 -4.54 -15.46 3.19
C GLN A 50 -4.18 -16.24 1.93
N GLU A 51 -3.94 -15.55 0.81
CA GLU A 51 -3.50 -16.17 -0.45
C GLU A 51 -2.18 -16.96 -0.29
N LEU A 52 -1.29 -16.48 0.57
CA LEU A 52 -0.01 -17.12 0.84
C LEU A 52 -0.06 -18.14 2.00
N ASN A 53 -1.20 -18.33 2.67
CA ASN A 53 -1.32 -19.11 3.91
C ASN A 53 -0.41 -18.62 5.07
N HIS A 54 -0.14 -17.32 5.14
CA HIS A 54 0.62 -16.71 6.25
C HIS A 54 -0.29 -16.22 7.38
N PRO A 55 0.23 -16.17 8.63
CA PRO A 55 -0.48 -15.59 9.76
C PRO A 55 -0.76 -14.10 9.53
N CYS A 56 -1.98 -13.63 9.81
CA CYS A 56 -2.38 -12.24 9.59
C CYS A 56 -1.41 -11.24 10.27
N PRO A 57 -0.84 -10.26 9.53
CA PRO A 57 0.09 -9.30 10.11
C PRO A 57 -0.61 -8.34 11.07
N SER A 58 0.10 -7.94 12.12
CA SER A 58 -0.38 -6.92 13.06
C SER A 58 -0.34 -5.52 12.46
N SER A 59 -1.14 -4.59 13.02
CA SER A 59 -1.07 -3.16 12.66
C SER A 59 0.34 -2.58 12.82
N LYS A 60 1.11 -3.03 13.81
CA LYS A 60 2.52 -2.64 14.00
C LYS A 60 3.40 -3.09 12.83
N TRP A 61 3.14 -4.28 12.27
CA TRP A 61 3.86 -4.76 11.09
C TRP A 61 3.61 -3.86 9.89
N PHE A 62 2.36 -3.46 9.63
CA PHE A 62 2.02 -2.52 8.55
C PHE A 62 2.67 -1.14 8.74
N GLY A 63 2.74 -0.65 9.98
CA GLY A 63 3.48 0.57 10.30
C GLY A 63 4.98 0.44 9.96
N ARG A 64 5.62 -0.67 10.34
CA ARG A 64 7.01 -0.96 10.01
C ARG A 64 7.24 -1.17 8.52
N PHE A 65 6.29 -1.78 7.81
CA PHE A 65 6.33 -1.94 6.34
C PHE A 65 6.40 -0.57 5.64
N LEU A 66 5.58 0.39 6.05
CA LEU A 66 5.61 1.75 5.50
C LEU A 66 6.96 2.43 5.73
N VAL A 67 7.52 2.30 6.94
CA VAL A 67 8.83 2.88 7.28
C VAL A 67 9.95 2.21 6.49
N ARG A 68 9.97 0.87 6.44
CA ARG A 68 10.98 0.06 5.73
C ARG A 68 11.07 0.43 4.26
N HIS A 69 9.92 0.64 3.62
CA HIS A 69 9.83 0.95 2.19
C HIS A 69 9.72 2.45 1.89
N ARG A 70 9.89 3.32 2.90
CA ARG A 70 9.75 4.79 2.80
C ARG A 70 8.45 5.22 2.13
N LEU A 71 7.36 4.54 2.44
CA LEU A 71 6.04 4.80 1.85
C LEU A 71 5.28 5.82 2.70
N SER A 72 4.79 6.89 2.07
CA SER A 72 3.92 7.86 2.72
C SER A 72 2.46 7.56 2.39
N LEU A 73 1.65 7.41 3.44
CA LEU A 73 0.20 7.45 3.30
C LEU A 73 -0.25 8.91 3.24
N GLN A 74 -1.23 9.22 2.39
CA GLN A 74 -1.91 10.51 2.49
C GLN A 74 -2.65 10.56 3.84
N ARG A 75 -2.21 11.47 4.72
CA ARG A 75 -2.92 11.77 5.96
C ARG A 75 -4.22 12.50 5.59
N PRO A 76 -5.39 12.15 6.16
CA PRO A 76 -6.55 13.01 6.05
C PRO A 76 -6.19 14.39 6.59
N LYS A 77 -6.54 15.45 5.85
CA LYS A 77 -6.32 16.84 6.26
C LYS A 77 -7.03 17.01 7.61
N ARG A 78 -6.28 17.20 8.71
CA ARG A 78 -6.88 17.65 9.96
C ARG A 78 -7.42 19.05 9.68
N GLN A 79 -8.73 19.20 9.63
CA GLN A 79 -9.35 20.53 9.70
C GLN A 79 -9.01 21.05 11.10
N GLN A 80 -8.23 22.13 11.15
CA GLN A 80 -8.04 22.97 12.32
C GLN A 80 -8.89 24.21 12.12
#